data_AF-A0A3G9IC69-F1
#
_entry.id   AF-A0A3G9IC69-F1
#
_cell.length_a   1.000
_cell.length_b   1.000
_cell.length_c   1.000
_cell.angle_alpha   90.00
_cell.angle_beta   90.00
_cell.angle_gamma   90.00
#
_symmetry.space_group_name_H-M   'P 1'
#
loop_
_entity.id
_entity.type
_entity.pdbx_description
1 polymer ?
#
loop_
_entity_poly.entity_id
_entity_poly.type
_entity_poly.pdbx_seq_one_letter_code
_entity_poly.pdbx_strand_id
1 'polypeptide(L)'
;MVIRIGAVRLLTLSIVRAPRRPVAFVYAASMSNRTYGISEVVGTSPISSDDAIRNAVARASKTLRHVDWFEVIGVRGQIKDGGVEHFQVTIKVGFRLEDE
;
A
#
# COMPACT_ATOMS: atom_id res chain seq x y z
N MET A 1 80.24 23.21 -29.69
CA MET A 1 80.29 23.58 -28.27
C MET A 1 78.97 23.18 -27.63
N VAL A 2 79.02 22.16 -26.78
CA VAL A 2 77.89 21.52 -26.10
C VAL A 2 77.70 22.21 -24.76
N ILE A 3 76.49 22.66 -24.44
CA ILE A 3 76.08 22.88 -23.04
C ILE A 3 74.66 22.34 -22.87
N ARG A 4 74.55 21.23 -22.13
CA ARG A 4 73.32 20.65 -21.61
C ARG A 4 73.04 21.23 -20.22
N ILE A 5 71.84 21.76 -20.01
CA ILE A 5 71.18 21.99 -18.71
C ILE A 5 69.68 21.92 -19.04
N GLY A 6 68.78 21.22 -18.41
CA GLY A 6 68.76 20.26 -17.30
C GLY A 6 67.31 19.74 -17.28
N ALA A 7 67.13 18.46 -17.00
CA ALA A 7 65.84 17.81 -16.99
C ALA A 7 64.96 18.31 -15.83
N VAL A 8 63.70 18.67 -16.10
CA VAL A 8 62.64 18.68 -15.09
C VAL A 8 61.42 17.95 -15.63
N ARG A 9 61.19 16.80 -15.00
CA ARG A 9 60.11 15.85 -15.19
C ARG A 9 58.90 16.36 -14.41
N LEU A 10 57.81 16.72 -15.08
CA LEU A 10 56.52 16.90 -14.41
C LEU A 10 55.59 15.74 -14.77
N LEU A 11 55.15 15.08 -13.70
CA LEU A 11 54.39 13.85 -13.67
C LEU A 11 52.96 14.04 -14.20
N THR A 12 52.59 13.13 -15.09
CA THR A 12 51.35 12.34 -15.11
C THR A 12 50.11 12.96 -14.45
N LEU A 13 49.07 13.22 -15.25
CA LEU A 13 47.70 12.93 -14.82
C LEU A 13 46.92 12.33 -15.99
N SER A 14 46.98 11.00 -16.10
CA SER A 14 46.07 10.21 -16.92
C SER A 14 44.68 10.33 -16.30
N ILE A 15 43.78 11.08 -16.94
CA ILE A 15 42.37 11.08 -16.57
C ILE A 15 41.80 9.70 -16.95
N VAL A 16 41.71 8.82 -15.95
CA VAL A 16 41.06 7.51 -16.05
C VAL A 16 39.59 7.74 -16.40
N ARG A 17 39.21 7.31 -17.60
CA ARG A 17 37.82 7.24 -18.08
C ARG A 17 37.12 6.11 -17.33
N ALA A 18 36.35 6.43 -16.30
CA ALA A 18 35.54 5.45 -15.59
C ALA A 18 34.41 4.93 -16.50
N PRO A 19 34.19 3.60 -16.61
CA PRO A 19 33.01 3.08 -17.28
C PRO A 19 31.78 3.34 -16.39
N ARG A 20 30.86 4.20 -16.85
CA ARG A 20 29.51 4.26 -16.26
C ARG A 20 28.80 2.97 -16.64
N ARG A 21 28.75 2.03 -15.69
CA ARG A 21 27.96 0.79 -15.77
C ARG A 21 26.52 1.15 -16.16
N PRO A 22 25.89 0.43 -17.12
CA PRO A 22 24.46 0.58 -17.32
C PRO A 22 23.76 0.10 -16.04
N VAL A 23 23.00 1.00 -15.41
CA VAL A 23 22.07 0.62 -14.35
C VAL A 23 20.91 -0.13 -14.98
N ALA A 24 21.08 -1.44 -15.19
CA ALA A 24 19.95 -2.34 -15.30
C ALA A 24 19.32 -2.44 -13.91
N PHE A 25 18.56 -1.41 -13.52
CA PHE A 25 17.73 -1.47 -12.34
C PHE A 25 16.51 -2.32 -12.70
N VAL A 26 16.63 -3.59 -12.35
CA VAL A 26 15.56 -4.58 -12.36
C VAL A 26 14.45 -4.07 -11.45
N TYR A 27 13.45 -3.42 -12.03
CA TYR A 27 12.09 -3.37 -11.49
C TYR A 27 11.17 -4.06 -12.49
N ALA A 28 11.45 -5.35 -12.76
CA ALA A 28 10.36 -6.28 -12.90
C ALA A 28 9.75 -6.44 -11.49
N ALA A 29 9.03 -5.42 -11.03
CA ALA A 29 7.93 -5.69 -10.13
C ALA A 29 7.11 -6.73 -10.88
N SER A 30 7.03 -7.95 -10.36
CA SER A 30 6.00 -8.86 -10.82
C SER A 30 4.69 -8.09 -10.64
N MET A 31 4.17 -7.52 -11.73
CA MET A 31 2.80 -7.05 -11.75
C MET A 31 1.96 -8.32 -11.79
N SER A 32 1.95 -9.07 -10.67
CA SER A 32 0.84 -9.97 -10.43
C SER A 32 -0.38 -9.07 -10.44
N ASN A 33 -1.21 -9.23 -11.46
CA ASN A 33 -2.43 -8.48 -11.60
C ASN A 33 -3.33 -8.91 -10.44
N ARG A 34 -3.35 -8.12 -9.37
CA ARG A 34 -4.09 -8.47 -8.16
C ARG A 34 -5.57 -8.29 -8.44
N THR A 35 -6.30 -9.39 -8.37
CA THR A 35 -7.77 -9.36 -8.42
C THR A 35 -8.31 -9.17 -7.00
N TYR A 36 -9.32 -8.32 -6.88
CA TYR A 36 -9.96 -8.04 -5.59
C TYR A 36 -11.45 -8.34 -5.67
N GLY A 37 -11.95 -8.98 -4.62
CA GLY A 37 -13.37 -9.11 -4.36
C GLY A 37 -13.87 -7.93 -3.51
N ILE A 38 -15.13 -7.56 -3.71
CA ILE A 38 -15.84 -6.63 -2.85
C ILE A 38 -17.09 -7.34 -2.34
N SER A 39 -17.29 -7.31 -1.01
CA SER A 39 -18.50 -7.83 -0.38
C SER A 39 -19.16 -6.74 0.46
N GLU A 40 -20.48 -6.67 0.45
CA GLU A 40 -21.24 -5.70 1.24
C GLU A 40 -21.73 -6.34 2.54
N VAL A 41 -21.52 -5.64 3.66
CA VAL A 41 -21.87 -6.10 5.01
C VAL A 41 -22.48 -4.95 5.78
N VAL A 42 -23.47 -5.24 6.63
CA VAL A 42 -24.05 -4.27 7.56
C VAL A 42 -23.58 -4.60 8.97
N GLY A 43 -22.85 -3.69 9.58
CA GLY A 43 -22.48 -3.74 10.99
C GLY A 43 -23.54 -3.10 11.86
N THR A 44 -23.72 -3.62 13.07
CA THR A 44 -24.64 -3.03 14.04
C THR A 44 -23.95 -2.82 15.39
N SER A 45 -24.37 -1.77 16.10
CA SER A 45 -23.92 -1.51 17.48
C SER A 45 -24.89 -0.57 18.19
N PRO A 46 -25.20 -0.79 19.48
CA PRO A 46 -25.94 0.18 20.28
C PRO A 46 -25.08 1.38 20.74
N ILE A 47 -23.75 1.33 20.53
CA ILE A 47 -22.81 2.30 21.10
C ILE A 47 -22.53 3.45 20.12
N SER A 48 -22.09 3.13 18.90
CA SER A 48 -21.71 4.13 17.89
C SER A 48 -21.63 3.54 16.48
N SER A 49 -21.58 4.41 15.46
CA SER A 49 -21.27 4.02 14.08
C SER A 49 -19.88 3.41 13.93
N ASP A 50 -18.89 3.94 14.65
CA ASP A 50 -17.52 3.46 14.69
C ASP A 50 -17.43 2.02 15.21
N ASP A 51 -18.16 1.73 16.28
CA ASP A 51 -18.25 0.38 16.84
C ASP A 51 -18.97 -0.58 15.87
N ALA A 52 -20.04 -0.13 15.22
CA ALA A 52 -20.72 -0.91 14.19
C ALA A 52 -19.79 -1.27 13.01
N ILE A 53 -18.94 -0.35 12.56
CA ILE A 53 -17.94 -0.60 11.51
C ILE A 53 -16.94 -1.67 11.98
N ARG A 54 -16.40 -1.54 13.20
CA ARG A 54 -15.47 -2.54 13.77
C ARG A 54 -16.12 -3.93 13.85
N ASN A 55 -17.39 -3.99 14.26
CA ASN A 55 -18.16 -5.24 14.31
C ASN A 55 -18.33 -5.87 12.92
N ALA A 56 -18.65 -5.06 11.89
CA ALA A 56 -18.74 -5.53 10.51
C ALA A 56 -17.42 -6.11 10.00
N VAL A 57 -16.32 -5.36 10.14
CA VAL A 57 -14.98 -5.80 9.70
C VAL A 57 -14.57 -7.06 10.45
N ALA A 58 -14.71 -7.09 11.78
CA ALA A 58 -14.37 -8.27 12.58
C ALA A 58 -15.18 -9.50 12.17
N ARG A 59 -16.46 -9.35 11.83
CA ARG A 59 -17.29 -10.46 11.34
C ARG A 59 -16.91 -10.89 9.94
N ALA A 60 -16.62 -9.95 9.04
CA ALA A 60 -16.21 -10.23 7.67
C ALA A 60 -14.87 -10.97 7.62
N SER A 61 -13.88 -10.55 8.43
CA SER A 61 -12.56 -11.18 8.52
C SER A 61 -12.56 -12.61 9.05
N LYS A 62 -13.68 -13.10 9.61
CA LYS A 62 -13.83 -14.53 9.97
C LYS A 62 -14.02 -15.44 8.76
N THR A 63 -14.51 -14.89 7.65
CA THR A 63 -14.86 -15.65 6.44
C THR A 63 -14.04 -15.23 5.23
N LEU A 64 -13.67 -13.95 5.14
CA LEU A 64 -12.88 -13.38 4.05
C LEU A 64 -11.41 -13.31 4.48
N ARG A 65 -10.51 -13.86 3.66
CA ARG A 65 -9.06 -13.73 3.83
C ARG A 65 -8.56 -12.48 3.12
N HIS A 66 -7.42 -11.94 3.56
CA HIS A 66 -6.76 -10.78 2.94
C HIS A 66 -7.67 -9.55 2.81
N VAL A 67 -8.45 -9.26 3.86
CA VAL A 67 -9.21 -8.02 3.97
C VAL A 67 -8.23 -6.86 4.11
N ASP A 68 -8.27 -5.93 3.15
CA ASP A 68 -7.31 -4.83 3.05
C ASP A 68 -7.96 -3.47 3.38
N TRP A 69 -9.19 -3.23 2.93
CA TRP A 69 -9.89 -1.95 3.16
C TRP A 69 -11.40 -2.11 3.30
N PHE A 70 -12.06 -1.04 3.74
CA PHE A 70 -13.50 -0.90 3.71
C PHE A 70 -13.92 0.50 3.25
N GLU A 71 -15.14 0.61 2.75
CA GLU A 71 -15.79 1.87 2.34
C GLU A 71 -17.17 1.95 2.99
N VAL A 72 -17.49 3.08 3.63
CA VAL A 72 -18.82 3.30 4.20
C VAL A 72 -19.77 3.78 3.11
N ILE A 73 -20.85 3.02 2.90
CA ILE A 73 -21.87 3.34 1.89
C ILE A 73 -23.01 4.14 2.51
N GLY A 74 -23.33 3.86 3.78
CA GLY A 74 -24.39 4.56 4.47
C GLY A 74 -24.44 4.24 5.95
N VAL A 75 -24.93 5.20 6.71
CA VAL A 75 -25.21 5.08 8.13
C VAL A 75 -26.71 5.22 8.32
N ARG A 76 -27.30 4.24 9.00
CA ARG A 76 -28.69 4.22 9.43
C ARG A 76 -28.75 3.98 10.92
N GLY A 77 -29.91 4.22 11.51
CA GLY A 77 -30.14 3.97 12.93
C GLY A 77 -31.54 3.46 13.17
N GLN A 78 -31.68 2.50 14.08
CA GLN A 78 -32.96 2.12 14.63
C GLN A 78 -33.35 3.14 15.71
N ILE A 79 -34.56 3.68 15.61
CA ILE A 79 -35.12 4.61 16.59
C ILE A 79 -36.10 3.86 17.48
N LYS A 80 -35.97 4.04 18.80
CA LYS A 80 -36.90 3.50 19.80
C LYS A 80 -37.03 4.48 20.96
N ASP A 81 -38.27 4.74 21.36
CA ASP A 81 -38.60 5.65 22.47
C ASP A 81 -37.94 7.05 22.35
N GLY A 82 -37.79 7.54 21.12
CA GLY A 82 -37.17 8.83 20.82
C GLY A 82 -35.63 8.84 20.86
N GLY A 83 -34.98 7.71 21.16
CA GLY A 83 -33.53 7.53 21.13
C GLY A 83 -33.05 6.65 19.97
N VAL A 84 -31.75 6.69 19.69
CA VAL A 84 -31.10 5.73 18.78
C VAL A 84 -30.78 4.46 19.57
N GLU A 85 -31.41 3.34 19.21
CA GLU A 85 -31.19 2.05 19.87
C GLU A 85 -29.99 1.30 19.27
N HIS A 86 -29.88 1.30 17.93
CA HIS A 86 -28.77 0.66 17.21
C HIS A 86 -28.35 1.50 16.01
N PHE A 87 -27.06 1.77 15.92
CA PHE A 87 -26.41 2.19 14.68
C PHE A 87 -26.30 0.99 13.75
N GLN A 88 -26.57 1.23 12.48
CA GLN A 88 -26.47 0.26 11.40
C GLN A 88 -25.62 0.89 10.30
N VAL A 89 -24.43 0.34 10.05
CA VAL A 89 -23.50 0.91 9.08
C VAL A 89 -23.27 -0.10 7.97
N THR A 90 -23.71 0.26 6.77
CA THR A 90 -23.46 -0.52 5.56
C THR A 90 -22.06 -0.17 5.05
N ILE A 91 -21.20 -1.18 4.96
CA ILE A 91 -19.85 -1.05 4.41
C ILE A 91 -19.63 -2.03 3.27
N LYS A 92 -18.82 -1.62 2.30
CA LYS A 92 -18.17 -2.55 1.36
C LYS A 92 -16.80 -2.91 1.92
N VAL A 93 -16.47 -4.19 1.91
CA VAL A 93 -15.18 -4.74 2.35
C VAL A 93 -14.44 -5.25 1.13
N GLY A 94 -13.26 -4.69 0.88
CA GLY A 94 -12.36 -5.12 -0.18
C GLY A 94 -11.35 -6.15 0.34
N PHE A 95 -11.22 -7.24 -0.39
CA PHE A 95 -10.30 -8.32 -0.05
C PHE A 95 -9.62 -8.88 -1.29
N ARG A 96 -8.37 -9.31 -1.14
CA ARG A 96 -7.60 -9.88 -2.25
C ARG A 96 -8.06 -11.31 -2.53
N LEU A 97 -8.25 -11.63 -3.81
CA LEU A 97 -8.43 -13.01 -4.24
C LEU A 97 -7.06 -13.69 -4.34
N GLU A 98 -6.99 -14.93 -3.90
CA GLU A 98 -5.82 -15.77 -4.14
C GLU A 98 -5.90 -16.26 -5.59
N ASP A 99 -4.77 -16.23 -6.30
CA ASP A 99 -4.64 -16.89 -7.60
C ASP A 99 -4.59 -18.42 -7.36
N GLU A 100 -5.28 -19.20 -8.20
CA GLU A 100 -5.34 -20.69 -8.10
C GLU A 100 -3.98 -21.38 -8.18
#